data_AF-A0A9D8ZB72-F1
#
_entry.id   AF-A0A9D8ZB72-F1
#
_cell.length_a   1.000
_cell.length_b   1.000
_cell.length_c   1.000
_cell.angle_alpha   90.00
_cell.angle_beta   90.00
_cell.angle_gamma   90.00
#
_symmetry.space_group_name_H-M   'P 1'
#
loop_
_entity.id
_entity.type
_entity.pdbx_description
1 polymer ?
#
loop_
_entity_poly.entity_id
_entity_poly.type
_entity_poly.pdbx_seq_one_letter_code
_entity_poly.pdbx_strand_id
1 'polypeptide(L)'
;MIHLIGIEKHYNTEVGVRQVILETNLSIPTHKRVGVLGRNGAGKSTLLNMIAGVDRPNRGMIIREARLSWPLGFAGGFHGDLTARENISFVAQLYNVDYEETFARTEEFAEIGAYVDMPVRTYSQGMKSRLAFGLSLAINFDCYLIDETIGAGDRFFRQKSRKVFLEQSKGAGMLLVSHNETTVREYCEIALVIYEGVLVPFGDVDDAIDFYMRKCAP
;
A
#
# COMPACT_ATOMS: atom_id res chain seq x y z
N MET A 1 -9.74 6.35 10.87
CA MET A 1 -9.43 4.99 11.39
C MET A 1 -9.73 3.94 10.32
N ILE A 2 -9.16 2.74 10.40
CA ILE A 2 -9.57 1.56 9.62
C ILE A 2 -10.05 0.50 10.61
N HIS A 3 -11.29 0.05 10.50
CA HIS A 3 -11.86 -0.97 11.37
C HIS A 3 -11.99 -2.29 10.63
N LEU A 4 -11.36 -3.32 11.17
CA LEU A 4 -11.50 -4.71 10.77
C LEU A 4 -12.53 -5.33 11.73
N ILE A 5 -13.68 -5.74 11.21
CA ILE A 5 -14.80 -6.25 12.01
C ILE A 5 -15.09 -7.69 11.60
N GLY A 6 -14.71 -8.64 12.45
CA GLY A 6 -14.89 -10.07 12.26
C GLY A 6 -14.30 -10.58 10.95
N ILE A 7 -13.18 -9.99 10.49
CA ILE A 7 -12.66 -10.32 9.16
C ILE A 7 -12.02 -11.69 9.15
N GLU A 8 -12.29 -12.47 8.12
CA GLU A 8 -11.59 -13.72 7.82
C GLU A 8 -11.21 -13.76 6.35
N LYS A 9 -10.07 -14.41 6.05
CA LYS A 9 -9.63 -14.62 4.69
C LYS A 9 -9.02 -16.00 4.49
N HIS A 10 -9.53 -16.71 3.50
CA HIS A 10 -9.00 -17.96 2.99
C HIS A 10 -9.06 -17.98 1.46
N TYR A 11 -8.26 -18.85 0.86
CA TYR A 11 -8.33 -19.14 -0.56
C TYR A 11 -8.48 -20.64 -0.78
N ASN A 12 -9.34 -21.01 -1.72
CA ASN A 12 -9.43 -22.38 -2.19
C ASN A 12 -8.30 -22.61 -3.20
N THR A 13 -7.47 -23.61 -2.93
CA THR A 13 -6.36 -24.01 -3.80
C THR A 13 -6.55 -25.48 -4.20
N GLU A 14 -5.81 -25.94 -5.20
CA GLU A 14 -5.86 -27.35 -5.64
C GLU A 14 -5.49 -28.34 -4.52
N VAL A 15 -4.66 -27.90 -3.56
CA VAL A 15 -4.24 -28.70 -2.40
C VAL A 15 -5.14 -28.52 -1.17
N GLY A 16 -6.23 -27.76 -1.28
CA GLY A 16 -7.20 -27.53 -0.22
C GLY A 16 -7.38 -26.06 0.15
N VAL A 17 -8.06 -25.81 1.27
CA VAL A 17 -8.32 -24.46 1.78
C VAL A 17 -7.10 -23.93 2.50
N ARG A 18 -6.54 -22.82 2.00
CA ARG A 18 -5.47 -22.09 2.67
C ARG A 18 -6.06 -20.94 3.47
N GLN A 19 -6.08 -21.07 4.78
CA GLN A 19 -6.40 -19.97 5.68
C GLN A 19 -5.26 -18.95 5.67
N VAL A 20 -5.58 -17.67 5.49
CA VAL A 20 -4.61 -16.56 5.44
C VAL A 20 -4.75 -15.64 6.65
N ILE A 21 -5.99 -15.24 6.96
CA ILE A 21 -6.32 -14.43 8.13
C ILE A 21 -7.47 -15.10 8.88
N LEU A 22 -7.27 -15.36 10.17
CA LEU A 22 -8.29 -15.84 11.10
C LEU A 22 -9.16 -14.68 11.58
N GLU A 23 -10.30 -15.00 12.18
CA GLU A 23 -11.28 -14.00 12.60
C GLU A 23 -10.61 -12.90 13.43
N THR A 24 -10.63 -11.67 12.91
CA THR A 24 -9.97 -10.54 13.54
C THR A 24 -10.93 -9.37 13.72
N ASN A 25 -10.94 -8.83 14.95
CA ASN A 25 -11.56 -7.57 15.30
C ASN A 25 -10.46 -6.60 15.77
N LEU A 26 -10.14 -5.59 14.96
CA LEU A 26 -9.03 -4.68 15.22
C LEU A 26 -9.27 -3.32 14.57
N SER A 27 -8.76 -2.26 15.20
CA SER A 27 -8.77 -0.91 14.61
C SER A 27 -7.34 -0.42 14.37
N ILE A 28 -7.07 0.07 13.17
CA ILE A 28 -5.78 0.59 12.75
C ILE A 28 -5.88 2.12 12.64
N PRO A 29 -5.02 2.89 13.33
CA PRO A 29 -5.00 4.33 13.21
C PRO A 29 -4.44 4.79 11.87
N THR A 30 -5.15 5.72 11.23
CA THR A 30 -4.81 6.22 9.89
C THR A 30 -3.92 7.45 9.90
N HIS A 31 -3.70 8.07 11.07
CA HIS A 31 -2.83 9.23 11.26
C HIS A 31 -1.44 8.86 11.82
N LYS A 32 -1.21 7.56 12.07
CA LYS A 32 0.07 7.04 12.58
C LYS A 32 0.82 6.30 11.48
N ARG A 33 2.09 6.05 11.74
CA ARG A 33 2.94 5.17 10.92
C ARG A 33 2.89 3.77 11.51
N VAL A 34 2.13 2.90 10.84
CA VAL A 34 1.81 1.53 11.28
C VAL A 34 2.57 0.54 10.40
N GLY A 35 3.37 -0.32 11.02
CA GLY A 35 4.00 -1.45 10.35
C GLY A 35 3.13 -2.69 10.38
N VAL A 36 3.20 -3.53 9.36
CA VAL A 36 2.67 -4.90 9.36
C VAL A 36 3.81 -5.85 9.06
N LEU A 37 4.26 -6.57 10.07
CA LEU A 37 5.33 -7.56 10.02
C LEU A 37 4.77 -8.97 9.88
N GLY A 38 5.56 -9.85 9.28
CA GLY A 38 5.21 -11.25 9.13
C GLY A 38 6.08 -11.94 8.09
N ARG A 39 6.13 -13.27 8.12
CA ARG A 39 6.93 -14.06 7.18
C ARG A 39 6.45 -13.90 5.73
N ASN A 40 7.28 -14.33 4.78
CA ASN A 40 6.84 -14.48 3.40
C ASN A 40 5.68 -15.47 3.34
N GLY A 41 4.60 -15.09 2.64
CA GLY A 41 3.38 -15.88 2.58
C GLY A 41 2.47 -15.82 3.81
N ALA A 42 2.78 -14.99 4.82
CA ALA A 42 1.94 -14.84 6.02
C ALA A 42 0.60 -14.11 5.77
N GLY A 43 0.39 -13.52 4.58
CA GLY A 43 -0.85 -12.79 4.26
C GLY A 43 -0.75 -11.27 4.30
N LYS A 44 0.45 -10.70 4.40
CA LYS A 44 0.69 -9.24 4.42
C LYS A 44 0.06 -8.50 3.23
N SER A 45 0.39 -8.88 2.00
CA SER A 45 -0.18 -8.26 0.80
C SER A 45 -1.67 -8.56 0.66
N THR A 46 -2.15 -9.71 1.15
CA THR A 46 -3.58 -10.00 1.22
C THR A 46 -4.31 -9.03 2.16
N LEU A 47 -3.76 -8.78 3.36
CA LEU A 47 -4.30 -7.77 4.28
C LEU A 47 -4.29 -6.38 3.64
N LEU A 48 -3.18 -5.99 3.01
CA LEU A 48 -3.05 -4.70 2.34
C LEU A 48 -4.10 -4.54 1.22
N ASN A 49 -4.28 -5.56 0.38
CA ASN A 49 -5.27 -5.55 -0.69
C ASN A 49 -6.70 -5.49 -0.16
N MET A 50 -6.98 -6.20 0.94
CA MET A 50 -8.28 -6.09 1.60
C MET A 50 -8.51 -4.70 2.16
N ILE A 51 -7.51 -4.09 2.80
CA ILE A 51 -7.59 -2.71 3.28
C ILE A 51 -7.72 -1.72 2.11
N ALA A 52 -7.03 -1.93 1.00
CA ALA A 52 -7.16 -1.12 -0.21
C ALA A 52 -8.52 -1.29 -0.93
N GLY A 53 -9.27 -2.34 -0.61
CA GLY A 53 -10.53 -2.67 -1.29
C GLY A 53 -10.35 -3.41 -2.63
N VAL A 54 -9.12 -3.81 -2.95
CA VAL A 54 -8.78 -4.61 -4.14
C VAL A 54 -9.25 -6.05 -3.98
N ASP A 55 -9.21 -6.57 -2.75
CA ASP A 55 -9.74 -7.89 -2.40
C ASP A 55 -10.78 -7.75 -1.29
N ARG A 56 -11.68 -8.72 -1.17
CA ARG A 56 -12.72 -8.76 -0.13
C ARG A 56 -12.42 -9.85 0.90
N PRO A 57 -12.70 -9.63 2.19
CA PRO A 57 -12.67 -10.71 3.15
C PRO A 57 -13.78 -11.73 2.83
N ASN A 58 -13.60 -12.99 3.21
CA ASN A 58 -14.64 -14.02 3.04
C ASN A 58 -15.77 -13.84 4.05
N ARG A 59 -15.45 -13.30 5.23
CA ARG A 59 -16.40 -12.96 6.30
C ARG A 59 -16.03 -11.63 6.93
N GLY A 60 -17.00 -11.00 7.60
CA GLY A 60 -16.81 -9.69 8.22
C GLY A 60 -16.74 -8.56 7.21
N MET A 61 -16.28 -7.40 7.69
CA MET A 61 -16.18 -6.19 6.86
C MET A 61 -15.03 -5.28 7.30
N ILE A 62 -14.60 -4.43 6.37
CA ILE A 62 -13.59 -3.39 6.61
C ILE A 62 -14.23 -2.02 6.40
N ILE A 63 -14.28 -1.22 7.46
CA ILE A 63 -14.76 0.17 7.44
C ILE A 63 -13.56 1.11 7.42
N ARG A 64 -13.59 2.11 6.53
CA ARG A 64 -12.50 3.08 6.35
C ARG A 64 -13.07 4.46 6.59
N GLU A 65 -12.65 5.10 7.67
CA GLU A 65 -13.04 6.47 8.05
C GLU A 65 -11.96 7.47 7.65
N ALA A 66 -11.22 7.17 6.59
CA ALA A 66 -10.12 7.98 6.09
C ALA A 66 -9.94 7.67 4.60
N ARG A 67 -9.43 8.66 3.87
CA ARG A 67 -9.08 8.54 2.46
C ARG A 67 -7.74 7.79 2.34
N LEU A 68 -7.82 6.55 1.90
CA LEU A 68 -6.65 5.69 1.71
C LEU A 68 -6.14 5.77 0.28
N SER A 69 -4.81 5.73 0.11
CA SER A 69 -4.23 5.45 -1.20
C SER A 69 -4.45 3.99 -1.58
N TRP A 70 -4.26 3.65 -2.86
CA TRP A 70 -3.96 2.28 -3.24
C TRP A 70 -2.52 1.91 -2.84
N PRO A 71 -2.11 0.62 -2.88
CA PRO A 71 -0.72 0.24 -2.64
C PRO A 71 0.20 1.02 -3.57
N LEU A 72 1.12 1.79 -3.00
CA LEU A 72 1.99 2.68 -3.77
C LEU A 72 2.71 1.92 -4.87
N GLY A 73 2.66 2.44 -6.09
CA GLY A 73 3.25 1.83 -7.29
C GLY A 73 2.47 0.66 -7.90
N PHE A 74 1.31 0.31 -7.35
CA PHE A 74 0.38 -0.62 -8.01
C PHE A 74 -0.17 0.02 -9.29
N ALA A 75 0.29 -0.46 -10.44
CA ALA A 75 -0.13 0.02 -11.74
C ALA A 75 -1.34 -0.73 -12.32
N GLY A 76 -1.89 -1.71 -11.59
CA GLY A 76 -3.04 -2.51 -12.06
C GLY A 76 -4.34 -1.72 -12.18
N GLY A 77 -4.40 -0.50 -11.65
CA GLY A 77 -5.53 0.42 -11.81
C GLY A 77 -5.54 1.16 -13.15
N PHE A 78 -4.46 1.12 -13.93
CA PHE A 78 -4.41 1.79 -15.23
C PHE A 78 -5.07 0.96 -16.33
N HIS A 79 -5.87 1.62 -17.15
CA HIS A 79 -6.38 1.04 -18.38
C HIS A 79 -5.28 1.11 -19.46
N GLY A 80 -4.84 -0.05 -19.94
CA GLY A 80 -3.69 -0.15 -20.84
C GLY A 80 -3.87 0.54 -22.19
N ASP A 81 -5.09 0.60 -22.73
CA ASP A 81 -5.35 1.27 -24.00
C ASP A 81 -5.50 2.79 -23.89
N LEU A 82 -5.62 3.32 -22.67
CA LEU A 82 -5.70 4.75 -22.42
C LEU A 82 -4.30 5.34 -22.23
N THR A 83 -4.17 6.62 -22.53
CA THR A 83 -2.98 7.45 -22.29
C THR A 83 -2.77 7.72 -20.80
N ALA A 84 -1.62 8.27 -20.42
CA ALA A 84 -1.43 8.70 -19.03
C ALA A 84 -2.41 9.83 -18.66
N ARG A 85 -2.68 10.78 -19.57
CA ARG A 85 -3.64 11.87 -19.35
C ARG A 85 -5.03 11.34 -19.01
N GLU A 86 -5.55 10.41 -19.80
CA GLU A 86 -6.87 9.84 -19.59
C GLU A 86 -6.95 9.04 -18.29
N ASN A 87 -5.92 8.25 -17.98
CA ASN A 87 -5.83 7.53 -16.72
C ASN A 87 -5.79 8.47 -15.50
N ILE A 88 -4.97 9.54 -15.57
CA ILE A 88 -4.87 10.54 -14.50
C ILE A 88 -6.19 11.29 -14.34
N SER A 89 -6.83 11.68 -15.44
CA SER A 89 -8.13 12.35 -15.43
C SER A 89 -9.21 11.51 -14.75
N PHE A 90 -9.27 10.22 -15.07
CA PHE A 90 -10.20 9.30 -14.42
C PHE A 90 -9.97 9.23 -12.90
N VAL A 91 -8.71 9.07 -12.48
CA VAL A 91 -8.38 9.03 -11.05
C VAL A 91 -8.69 10.36 -10.37
N ALA A 92 -8.36 11.50 -11.00
CA ALA A 92 -8.65 12.82 -10.44
C ALA A 92 -10.15 13.02 -10.19
N GLN A 93 -11.00 12.59 -11.13
CA GLN A 93 -12.46 12.62 -10.98
C GLN A 93 -12.95 11.70 -9.88
N LEU A 94 -12.48 10.44 -9.85
CA LEU A 94 -12.85 9.45 -8.82
C LEU A 94 -12.57 9.98 -7.40
N TYR A 95 -11.50 10.75 -7.27
CA TYR A 95 -10.99 11.27 -6.02
C TYR A 95 -11.37 12.74 -5.76
N ASN A 96 -12.17 13.33 -6.65
CA ASN A 96 -12.64 14.72 -6.62
C ASN A 96 -11.50 15.71 -6.32
N VAL A 97 -10.43 15.64 -7.12
CA VAL A 97 -9.26 16.54 -7.05
C VAL A 97 -9.07 17.28 -8.38
N ASP A 98 -8.30 18.37 -8.35
CA ASP A 98 -7.98 19.15 -9.54
C ASP A 98 -7.12 18.34 -10.52
N TYR A 99 -7.60 18.19 -11.75
CA TYR A 99 -6.92 17.40 -12.76
C TYR A 99 -5.61 18.04 -13.22
N GLU A 100 -5.58 19.35 -13.45
CA GLU A 100 -4.42 20.04 -14.01
C GLU A 100 -3.24 20.02 -13.01
N GLU A 101 -3.52 20.29 -11.73
CA GLU A 101 -2.54 20.18 -10.65
C GLU A 101 -2.06 18.72 -10.50
N THR A 102 -2.99 17.77 -10.45
CA THR A 102 -2.67 16.35 -10.29
C THR A 102 -1.80 15.86 -11.45
N PHE A 103 -2.15 16.23 -12.68
CA PHE A 103 -1.41 15.88 -13.89
C PHE A 103 0.00 16.47 -13.86
N ALA A 104 0.14 17.78 -13.61
CA ALA A 104 1.44 18.45 -13.58
C ALA A 104 2.39 17.82 -12.54
N ARG A 105 1.91 17.58 -11.32
CA ARG A 105 2.69 16.93 -10.25
C ARG A 105 3.05 15.48 -10.59
N THR A 106 2.12 14.76 -11.20
CA THR A 106 2.36 13.37 -11.64
C THR A 106 3.41 13.31 -12.74
N GLU A 107 3.31 14.18 -13.73
CA GLU A 107 4.25 14.25 -14.87
C GLU A 107 5.66 14.62 -14.41
N GLU A 108 5.79 15.65 -13.56
CA GLU A 108 7.05 16.09 -12.96
C GLU A 108 7.75 14.94 -12.21
N PHE A 109 6.98 14.17 -11.46
CA PHE A 109 7.52 13.07 -10.69
C PHE A 109 7.84 11.84 -11.55
N ALA A 110 6.94 11.48 -12.45
CA ALA A 110 7.02 10.25 -13.24
C ALA A 110 8.12 10.31 -14.30
N GLU A 111 8.49 11.51 -14.79
CA GLU A 111 9.53 11.73 -15.79
C GLU A 111 9.35 10.82 -17.03
N ILE A 112 8.12 10.75 -17.54
CA ILE A 112 7.75 9.94 -18.71
C ILE A 112 7.76 10.74 -20.03
N GLY A 113 7.87 12.07 -19.96
CA GLY A 113 8.03 12.95 -21.12
C GLY A 113 6.94 12.75 -22.18
N ALA A 114 7.33 12.69 -23.46
CA ALA A 114 6.40 12.54 -24.58
C ALA A 114 5.52 11.27 -24.55
N TYR A 115 5.80 10.31 -23.67
CA TYR A 115 4.96 9.12 -23.53
C TYR A 115 3.60 9.43 -22.88
N VAL A 116 3.39 10.61 -22.28
CA VAL A 116 2.11 10.98 -21.64
C VAL A 116 0.89 10.77 -22.54
N ASP A 117 1.06 10.95 -23.85
CA ASP A 117 0.01 10.80 -24.88
C ASP A 117 0.04 9.43 -25.58
N MET A 118 0.90 8.51 -25.13
CA MET A 118 0.96 7.13 -25.61
C MET A 118 0.14 6.19 -24.71
N PRO A 119 -0.50 5.15 -25.26
CA PRO A 119 -1.22 4.15 -24.47
C PRO A 119 -0.33 3.49 -23.41
N VAL A 120 -0.81 3.37 -22.17
CA VAL A 120 -0.05 2.83 -21.02
C VAL A 120 0.41 1.39 -21.25
N ARG A 121 -0.25 0.61 -22.10
CA ARG A 121 0.21 -0.75 -22.47
C ARG A 121 1.59 -0.77 -23.12
N THR A 122 2.01 0.34 -23.74
CA THR A 122 3.34 0.49 -24.37
C THR A 122 4.45 0.74 -23.34
N TYR A 123 4.10 1.05 -22.09
CA TYR A 123 5.06 1.43 -21.06
C TYR A 123 5.80 0.21 -20.52
N SER A 124 7.09 0.39 -20.22
CA SER A 124 7.84 -0.58 -19.41
C SER A 124 7.26 -0.66 -18.00
N GLN A 125 7.56 -1.74 -17.27
CA GLN A 125 7.12 -1.86 -15.87
C GLN A 125 7.63 -0.72 -15.00
N GLY A 126 8.87 -0.27 -15.22
CA GLY A 126 9.42 0.89 -14.52
C GLY A 126 8.65 2.19 -14.78
N MET A 127 8.25 2.45 -16.03
CA MET A 127 7.41 3.62 -16.36
C MET A 127 6.03 3.54 -15.70
N LYS A 128 5.39 2.35 -15.73
CA LYS A 128 4.10 2.13 -15.08
C LYS A 128 4.18 2.35 -13.57
N SER A 129 5.21 1.81 -12.92
CA SER A 129 5.47 2.04 -11.50
C SER A 129 5.69 3.54 -11.20
N ARG A 130 6.52 4.23 -12.00
CA ARG A 130 6.77 5.68 -11.82
C ARG A 130 5.50 6.51 -11.95
N LEU A 131 4.68 6.23 -12.96
CA LEU A 131 3.39 6.88 -13.17
C LEU A 131 2.45 6.63 -11.98
N ALA A 132 2.32 5.38 -11.52
CA ALA A 132 1.46 5.02 -10.39
C ALA A 132 1.90 5.67 -9.07
N PHE A 133 3.21 5.77 -8.84
CA PHE A 133 3.77 6.48 -7.68
C PHE A 133 3.57 7.99 -7.79
N GLY A 134 3.82 8.60 -8.96
CA GLY A 134 3.60 10.03 -9.15
C GLY A 134 2.16 10.43 -8.90
N LEU A 135 1.22 9.65 -9.44
CA LEU A 135 -0.21 9.88 -9.28
C LEU A 135 -0.67 9.74 -7.83
N SER A 136 -0.15 8.75 -7.11
CA SER A 136 -0.50 8.58 -5.69
C SER A 136 0.06 9.69 -4.81
N LEU A 137 1.25 10.22 -5.11
CA LEU A 137 1.83 11.35 -4.37
C LEU A 137 1.24 12.71 -4.77
N ALA A 138 0.68 12.83 -5.97
CA ALA A 138 -0.02 14.04 -6.42
C ALA A 138 -1.34 14.26 -5.67
N ILE A 139 -1.91 13.21 -5.08
CA ILE A 139 -3.18 13.24 -4.35
C ILE A 139 -2.92 13.21 -2.84
N ASN A 140 -3.54 14.12 -2.10
CA ASN A 140 -3.44 14.13 -0.64
C ASN A 140 -4.34 13.04 -0.03
N PHE A 141 -3.71 12.01 0.52
CA PHE A 141 -4.37 10.95 1.29
C PHE A 141 -4.19 11.13 2.79
N ASP A 142 -5.17 10.66 3.57
CA ASP A 142 -5.05 10.61 5.02
C ASP A 142 -4.08 9.51 5.45
N CYS A 143 -4.02 8.41 4.69
CA CYS A 143 -3.13 7.29 4.95
C CYS A 143 -2.64 6.64 3.65
N TYR A 144 -1.33 6.47 3.54
CA TYR A 144 -0.70 5.82 2.40
C TYR A 144 -0.44 4.33 2.66
N LEU A 145 -0.84 3.49 1.71
CA LEU A 145 -0.64 2.04 1.75
C LEU A 145 0.65 1.67 1.01
N ILE A 146 1.59 1.01 1.67
CA ILE A 146 2.92 0.72 1.11
C ILE A 146 3.22 -0.77 1.22
N ASP A 147 3.57 -1.41 0.11
CA ASP A 147 4.10 -2.76 0.05
C ASP A 147 5.61 -2.71 -0.26
N GLU A 148 6.42 -3.37 0.57
CA GLU A 148 7.87 -3.45 0.45
C GLU A 148 8.33 -3.92 -0.94
N THR A 149 7.56 -4.79 -1.59
CA THR A 149 7.87 -5.34 -2.92
C THR A 149 7.70 -4.32 -4.05
N ILE A 150 6.85 -3.31 -3.86
CA ILE A 150 6.56 -2.32 -4.91
C ILE A 150 7.64 -1.20 -4.94
N GLY A 151 8.57 -1.22 -3.98
CA GLY A 151 9.83 -0.46 -4.03
C GLY A 151 10.90 -1.02 -4.98
N ALA A 152 10.57 -1.98 -5.85
CA ALA A 152 11.50 -2.62 -6.79
C ALA A 152 11.80 -1.80 -8.06
N GLY A 153 11.15 -0.65 -8.26
CA GLY A 153 11.59 0.33 -9.27
C GLY A 153 12.87 1.01 -8.81
N ASP A 154 13.90 0.97 -9.67
CA ASP A 154 15.22 1.62 -9.60
C ASP A 154 15.65 2.19 -8.24
N ARG A 155 16.82 1.77 -7.72
CA ARG A 155 17.38 2.26 -6.44
C ARG A 155 17.35 3.80 -6.32
N PHE A 156 17.55 4.50 -7.44
CA PHE A 156 17.46 5.96 -7.53
C PHE A 156 16.05 6.48 -7.26
N PHE A 157 15.05 5.84 -7.87
CA PHE A 157 13.64 6.12 -7.67
C PHE A 157 13.18 5.80 -6.25
N ARG A 158 13.70 4.75 -5.63
CA ARG A 158 13.42 4.42 -4.22
C ARG A 158 13.87 5.55 -3.28
N GLN A 159 15.01 6.18 -3.55
CA GLN A 159 15.52 7.30 -2.74
C GLN A 159 14.76 8.61 -3.00
N LYS A 160 14.46 8.95 -4.27
CA LYS A 160 13.65 10.11 -4.64
C LYS A 160 12.22 9.98 -4.09
N SER A 161 11.58 8.84 -4.31
CA SER A 161 10.24 8.53 -3.78
C SER A 161 10.23 8.58 -2.26
N ARG A 162 11.27 8.08 -1.59
CA ARG A 162 11.39 8.13 -0.13
C ARG A 162 11.43 9.56 0.39
N LYS A 163 12.25 10.43 -0.21
CA LYS A 163 12.35 11.84 0.24
C LYS A 163 11.05 12.59 -0.01
N VAL A 164 10.51 12.49 -1.23
CA VAL A 164 9.25 13.15 -1.61
C VAL A 164 8.10 12.62 -0.75
N PHE A 165 8.02 11.31 -0.52
CA PHE A 165 7.03 10.73 0.38
C PHE A 165 7.17 11.28 1.80
N LEU A 166 8.37 11.29 2.39
CA LEU A 166 8.56 11.80 3.76
C LEU A 166 8.27 13.31 3.87
N GLU A 167 8.48 14.07 2.80
CA GLU A 167 8.17 15.50 2.76
C GLU A 167 6.67 15.77 2.57
N GLN A 168 6.00 15.02 1.70
CA GLN A 168 4.59 15.22 1.36
C GLN A 168 3.60 14.45 2.26
N SER A 169 4.06 13.42 2.96
CA SER A 169 3.30 12.71 3.99
C SER A 169 3.39 13.38 5.36
N LYS A 170 4.00 14.56 5.49
CA LYS A 170 4.01 15.33 6.74
C LYS A 170 2.56 15.66 7.15
N GLY A 171 2.01 14.86 8.05
CA GLY A 171 0.64 14.97 8.54
C GLY A 171 -0.29 13.83 8.09
N ALA A 172 0.12 13.00 7.13
CA ALA A 172 -0.59 11.79 6.75
C ALA A 172 -0.03 10.57 7.49
N GLY A 173 -0.86 9.57 7.79
CA GLY A 173 -0.38 8.30 8.29
C GLY A 173 0.11 7.39 7.18
N MET A 174 0.61 6.23 7.58
CA MET A 174 1.20 5.25 6.67
C MET A 174 0.91 3.85 7.20
N LEU A 175 0.51 2.94 6.31
CA LEU A 175 0.45 1.51 6.57
C LEU A 175 1.50 0.82 5.69
N LEU A 176 2.60 0.42 6.32
CA LEU A 176 3.71 -0.26 5.65
C LEU A 176 3.66 -1.75 5.91
N VAL A 177 3.53 -2.57 4.87
CA VAL A 177 3.69 -4.02 5.00
C VAL A 177 5.09 -4.43 4.58
N SER A 178 5.80 -5.16 5.45
CA SER A 178 7.21 -5.52 5.27
C SER A 178 7.54 -6.83 5.96
N HIS A 179 8.55 -7.54 5.47
CA HIS A 179 9.19 -8.65 6.19
C HIS A 179 10.51 -8.24 6.85
N ASN A 180 11.01 -7.04 6.54
CA ASN A 180 12.24 -6.45 7.04
C ASN A 180 11.96 -5.56 8.27
N GLU A 181 12.45 -6.00 9.41
CA GLU A 181 12.33 -5.33 10.71
C GLU A 181 13.07 -4.00 10.77
N THR A 182 14.21 -3.87 10.08
CA THR A 182 14.98 -2.62 10.04
C THR A 182 14.16 -1.52 9.37
N THR A 183 13.47 -1.86 8.28
CA THR A 183 12.57 -0.92 7.59
C THR A 183 11.41 -0.54 8.51
N VAL A 184 10.76 -1.50 9.15
CA VAL A 184 9.64 -1.20 10.05
C VAL A 184 10.06 -0.32 11.23
N ARG A 185 11.21 -0.61 11.85
CA ARG A 185 11.79 0.23 12.92
C ARG A 185 12.07 1.66 12.46
N GLU A 186 12.57 1.83 11.24
CA GLU A 186 12.96 3.15 10.72
C GLU A 186 11.74 4.07 10.48
N TYR A 187 10.60 3.52 10.03
CA TYR A 187 9.47 4.36 9.62
C TYR A 187 8.25 4.29 10.52
N CYS A 188 8.06 3.23 11.31
CA CYS A 188 6.81 2.99 12.02
C CYS A 188 6.95 3.29 13.51
N GLU A 189 5.85 3.70 14.12
CA GLU A 189 5.74 3.98 15.56
C GLU A 189 5.08 2.81 16.29
N ILE A 190 4.13 2.17 15.61
CA ILE A 190 3.39 1.01 16.10
C ILE A 190 3.40 -0.07 15.02
N ALA A 191 3.10 -1.31 15.38
CA ALA A 191 3.05 -2.37 14.41
C ALA A 191 2.04 -3.48 14.74
N LEU A 192 1.66 -4.20 13.70
CA LEU A 192 0.92 -5.45 13.74
C LEU A 192 1.87 -6.57 13.32
N VAL A 193 1.83 -7.71 14.00
CA VAL A 193 2.52 -8.91 13.54
C VAL A 193 1.48 -9.93 13.09
N ILE A 194 1.61 -10.43 11.86
CA ILE A 194 0.83 -11.56 11.37
C ILE A 194 1.54 -12.85 11.77
N TYR A 195 0.96 -13.59 12.70
CA TYR A 195 1.47 -14.87 13.18
C TYR A 195 0.38 -15.93 13.13
N GLU A 196 0.61 -16.98 12.33
CA GLU A 196 -0.33 -18.10 12.15
C GLU A 196 -1.77 -17.65 11.79
N GLY A 197 -1.87 -16.58 10.99
CA GLY A 197 -3.14 -16.01 10.55
C GLY A 197 -3.80 -15.05 11.56
N VAL A 198 -3.23 -14.87 12.75
CA VAL A 198 -3.70 -13.90 13.75
C VAL A 198 -2.96 -12.57 13.59
N LEU A 199 -3.69 -11.46 13.67
CA LEU A 199 -3.13 -10.11 13.72
C LEU A 199 -2.91 -9.69 15.17
N VAL A 200 -1.65 -9.60 15.58
CA VAL A 200 -1.26 -9.22 16.95
C VAL A 200 -0.84 -7.75 16.97
N PRO A 201 -1.58 -6.85 17.64
CA PRO A 201 -1.24 -5.43 17.69
C PRO A 201 -0.23 -5.12 18.79
N PHE A 202 0.65 -4.17 18.51
CA PHE A 202 1.64 -3.63 19.44
C PHE A 202 1.59 -2.10 19.42
N GLY A 203 1.58 -1.49 20.61
CA GLY A 203 1.61 -0.04 20.77
C GLY A 203 3.00 0.58 20.58
N ASP A 204 4.03 -0.25 20.50
CA ASP A 204 5.42 0.11 20.26
C ASP A 204 6.00 -0.80 19.18
N VAL A 205 6.84 -0.24 18.30
CA VAL A 205 7.41 -0.96 17.16
C VAL A 205 8.49 -1.96 17.58
N ASP A 206 9.27 -1.67 18.61
CA ASP A 206 10.35 -2.55 19.05
C ASP A 206 9.77 -3.80 19.74
N ASP A 207 8.69 -3.66 20.51
CA ASP A 207 7.95 -4.81 21.07
C ASP A 207 7.44 -5.75 19.98
N ALA A 208 6.94 -5.18 18.87
CA ALA A 208 6.47 -5.95 17.72
C ALA A 208 7.61 -6.68 17.03
N ILE A 209 8.76 -6.02 16.86
CA ILE A 209 9.95 -6.61 16.27
C ILE A 209 10.47 -7.74 17.17
N ASP A 210 10.53 -7.54 18.48
CA ASP A 210 10.97 -8.57 19.42
C ASP A 210 10.03 -9.79 19.43
N PHE A 211 8.73 -9.58 19.28
CA PHE A 211 7.78 -10.67 19.09
C PHE A 211 8.02 -11.38 17.75
N TYR A 212 8.17 -10.63 16.66
CA TYR A 212 8.44 -11.15 15.32
C TYR A 212 9.74 -11.97 15.30
N MET A 213 10.82 -11.47 15.88
CA MET A 213 12.11 -12.16 15.92
C MET A 213 12.08 -13.43 16.76
N ARG A 214 11.29 -13.48 17.84
CA ARG A 214 11.17 -14.69 18.68
C ARG A 214 10.24 -15.76 18.11
N LYS A 215 9.18 -15.37 17.40
CA LYS A 215 8.10 -16.28 16.98
C LYS A 215 8.06 -16.57 15.49
N CYS A 216 8.56 -15.65 14.67
CA CYS A 216 8.37 -15.66 13.22
C CYS A 216 9.69 -15.69 12.43
N ALA A 217 10.81 -15.20 13.00
CA ALA A 217 12.09 -15.26 12.32
C ALA A 217 12.46 -16.73 12.01
N PRO A 218 13.05 -16.99 10.83
CA PRO A 218 13.44 -18.33 10.40
C PRO A 218 14.48 -18.98 11.31
#